data_AF-A0A1I4WP47-F1
#
_entry.id   AF-A0A1I4WP47-F1
#
_cell.length_a   1.000
_cell.length_b   1.000
_cell.length_c   1.000
_cell.angle_alpha   90.00
_cell.angle_beta   90.00
_cell.angle_gamma   90.00
#
_symmetry.space_group_name_H-M   'P 1'
#
loop_
_entity.id
_entity.type
_entity.pdbx_description
1 polymer ?
#
loop_
_entity_poly.entity_id
_entity_poly.type
_entity_poly.pdbx_seq_one_letter_code
_entity_poly.pdbx_strand_id
1 'polypeptide(L)'
;MLRRVLGAAGVLAASVVLSGCSPEILPLAAVAVDGDGTPRVLVRPCGDDTYAQPMVEGWAGSYEEKPAADDADTTVWETDGVWSGDVGFPLFSPPAAWKAEARGEQRLLPGHTYAFVFYGHTDDQANGEVSFTAADLGRLERGEVWADDRVMGADEFEELAEGAC
;
A
#
# COMPACT_ATOMS: atom_id res chain seq x y z
N MET A 1 14.35 -32.24 66.98
CA MET A 1 13.61 -32.40 65.70
C MET A 1 13.42 -31.02 65.10
N LEU A 2 14.32 -30.61 64.19
CA LEU A 2 14.29 -29.28 63.58
C LEU A 2 13.98 -29.45 62.09
N ARG A 3 12.76 -29.08 61.69
CA ARG A 3 12.33 -28.94 60.29
C ARG A 3 12.24 -27.44 60.02
N ARG A 4 13.08 -26.89 59.13
CA ARG A 4 12.74 -25.68 58.36
C ARG A 4 13.35 -25.77 56.97
N VAL A 5 12.45 -25.71 56.00
CA VAL A 5 12.64 -25.80 54.55
C VAL A 5 13.17 -24.45 54.05
N LEU A 6 14.28 -24.44 53.31
CA LEU A 6 14.69 -23.26 52.53
C LEU A 6 14.01 -23.34 51.15
N GLY A 7 13.15 -22.35 50.88
CA GLY A 7 12.53 -22.15 49.58
C GLY A 7 13.52 -21.58 48.57
N ALA A 8 13.54 -22.17 47.37
CA ALA A 8 14.26 -21.65 46.22
C ALA A 8 13.44 -20.53 45.57
N ALA A 9 13.99 -19.32 45.54
CA ALA A 9 13.43 -18.19 44.81
C ALA A 9 13.88 -18.29 43.33
N GLY A 10 12.94 -18.65 42.44
CA GLY A 10 13.16 -18.62 41.00
C GLY A 10 12.95 -17.20 40.46
N VAL A 11 13.96 -16.62 39.84
CA VAL A 11 13.85 -15.38 39.08
C VAL A 11 13.33 -15.74 37.69
N LEU A 12 12.06 -15.45 37.41
CA LEU A 12 11.52 -15.51 36.05
C LEU A 12 11.90 -14.21 35.33
N ALA A 13 12.88 -14.30 34.43
CA ALA A 13 13.17 -13.24 33.47
C ALA A 13 12.01 -13.16 32.47
N ALA A 14 11.17 -12.14 32.61
CA ALA A 14 10.14 -11.82 31.63
C ALA A 14 10.80 -11.07 30.46
N SER A 15 10.99 -11.77 29.35
CA SER A 15 11.35 -11.15 28.07
C SER A 15 10.14 -10.40 27.55
N VAL A 16 10.12 -9.06 27.70
CA VAL A 16 9.14 -8.20 27.06
C VAL A 16 9.49 -8.15 25.58
N VAL A 17 8.75 -8.91 24.77
CA VAL A 17 8.79 -8.78 23.31
C VAL A 17 8.06 -7.47 23.00
N LEU A 18 8.82 -6.43 22.65
CA LEU A 18 8.28 -5.22 22.06
C LEU A 18 7.75 -5.60 20.67
N SER A 19 6.49 -6.03 20.59
CA SER A 19 5.75 -6.04 19.35
C SER A 19 5.65 -4.58 18.89
N GLY A 20 6.53 -4.20 17.96
CA GLY A 20 6.43 -2.92 17.28
C GLY A 20 5.04 -2.82 16.67
N CYS A 21 4.32 -1.75 17.02
CA CYS A 21 3.10 -1.38 16.31
C CYS A 21 3.56 -0.89 14.94
N SER A 22 3.58 -1.79 13.96
CA SER A 22 3.56 -1.34 12.58
C SER A 22 2.20 -0.66 12.36
N PRO A 23 2.15 0.54 11.77
CA PRO A 23 0.88 1.18 11.43
C PRO A 23 0.10 0.25 10.50
N GLU A 24 -1.21 0.30 10.63
CA GLU A 24 -2.09 -0.45 9.76
C GLU A 24 -2.15 0.28 8.41
N ILE A 25 -1.79 -0.42 7.33
CA ILE A 25 -2.04 0.07 5.97
C ILE A 25 -3.54 -0.02 5.75
N LEU A 26 -4.18 1.12 5.50
CA LEU A 26 -5.62 1.17 5.30
C LEU A 26 -5.95 0.88 3.82
N PRO A 27 -7.11 0.24 3.54
CA PRO A 27 -7.58 -0.05 2.19
C PRO A 27 -8.14 1.19 1.48
N LEU A 28 -7.35 2.27 1.41
CA LEU A 28 -7.71 3.56 0.81
C LEU A 28 -7.23 3.72 -0.64
N ALA A 29 -6.60 2.67 -1.19
CA ALA A 29 -6.16 2.61 -2.57
C ALA A 29 -6.68 1.34 -3.25
N ALA A 30 -7.02 1.46 -4.54
CA ALA A 30 -7.37 0.32 -5.38
C ALA A 30 -6.85 0.50 -6.80
N VAL A 31 -6.79 -0.60 -7.55
CA VAL A 31 -6.49 -0.58 -8.98
C VAL A 31 -7.64 -1.20 -9.76
N ALA A 32 -8.15 -0.45 -10.73
CA ALA A 32 -9.14 -0.90 -11.70
C ALA A 32 -8.50 -1.07 -13.07
N VAL A 33 -9.22 -1.72 -13.99
CA VAL A 33 -8.89 -1.74 -15.42
C VAL A 33 -10.04 -1.12 -16.19
N ASP A 34 -9.77 -0.14 -17.04
CA ASP A 34 -10.80 0.48 -17.85
C ASP A 34 -11.19 -0.38 -19.07
N GLY A 35 -12.18 0.09 -19.84
CA GLY A 35 -12.70 -0.63 -21.00
C GLY A 35 -11.67 -0.90 -22.11
N ASP A 36 -10.56 -0.15 -22.13
CA ASP A 36 -9.48 -0.27 -23.11
C ASP A 36 -8.30 -1.09 -22.56
N GLY A 37 -8.41 -1.62 -21.34
CA GLY A 37 -7.36 -2.41 -20.69
C GLY A 37 -6.32 -1.56 -19.96
N THR A 38 -6.55 -0.25 -19.79
CA THR A 38 -5.62 0.65 -19.11
C THR A 38 -5.80 0.52 -17.59
N PRO A 39 -4.74 0.20 -16.84
CA PRO A 39 -4.81 0.17 -15.37
C PRO A 39 -5.00 1.59 -14.83
N ARG A 40 -5.89 1.72 -13.84
CA ARG A 40 -6.20 2.99 -13.17
C ARG A 40 -6.09 2.82 -11.67
N VAL A 41 -5.47 3.78 -11.01
CA VAL A 41 -5.45 3.87 -9.55
C VAL A 41 -6.67 4.67 -9.10
N LEU A 42 -7.26 4.24 -7.98
CA LEU A 42 -8.27 4.94 -7.21
C LEU A 42 -7.67 5.28 -5.84
N VAL A 43 -7.87 6.51 -5.39
CA VAL A 43 -7.43 7.02 -4.08
C VAL A 43 -8.66 7.53 -3.34
N ARG A 44 -8.83 7.09 -2.09
CA ARG A 44 -9.95 7.42 -1.20
C ARG A 44 -9.44 7.86 0.17
N PRO A 45 -8.87 9.07 0.31
CA PRO A 45 -8.44 9.55 1.62
C PRO A 45 -9.65 9.68 2.57
N CYS A 46 -9.40 9.60 3.87
CA CYS A 46 -10.45 9.73 4.87
C CYS A 46 -11.05 11.14 4.91
N GLY A 47 -12.33 11.27 4.53
CA GLY A 47 -13.05 12.54 4.58
C GLY A 47 -12.32 13.67 3.84
N ASP A 48 -11.99 14.74 4.57
CA ASP A 48 -11.27 15.90 4.03
C ASP A 48 -9.75 15.83 4.24
N ASP A 49 -9.23 14.67 4.66
CA ASP A 49 -7.82 14.49 4.95
C ASP A 49 -6.98 14.69 3.69
N THR A 50 -5.83 15.31 3.91
CA THR A 50 -4.83 15.51 2.88
C THR A 50 -3.88 14.32 2.84
N TYR A 51 -3.36 14.05 1.65
CA TYR A 51 -2.34 13.04 1.43
C TYR A 51 -1.15 13.60 0.66
N ALA A 52 0.01 12.97 0.85
CA ALA A 52 1.28 13.38 0.29
C ALA A 52 1.95 12.23 -0.47
N GLN A 53 2.86 12.64 -1.36
CA GLN A 53 3.75 11.79 -2.15
C GLN A 53 3.13 10.49 -2.72
N PRO A 54 2.02 10.53 -3.48
CA PRO A 54 1.65 9.43 -4.34
C PRO A 54 2.84 8.99 -5.19
N MET A 55 3.08 7.69 -5.21
CA MET A 55 4.16 7.08 -5.97
C MET A 55 3.77 5.68 -6.43
N VAL A 56 4.45 5.22 -7.48
CA VAL A 56 4.42 3.83 -7.92
C VAL A 56 5.83 3.27 -7.88
N GLU A 57 5.97 2.14 -7.22
CA GLU A 57 7.15 1.28 -7.27
C GLU A 57 6.87 0.05 -8.12
N GLY A 58 7.91 -0.52 -8.70
CA GLY A 58 7.85 -1.75 -9.47
C GLY A 58 9.17 -2.50 -9.43
N TRP A 59 9.10 -3.81 -9.20
CA TRP A 59 10.27 -4.70 -9.14
C TRP A 59 9.94 -6.08 -9.72
N ALA A 60 10.98 -6.79 -10.15
CA ALA A 60 10.83 -8.17 -10.64
C ALA A 60 10.67 -9.13 -9.46
N GLY A 61 9.80 -10.14 -9.63
CA GLY A 61 9.53 -11.14 -8.59
C GLY A 61 8.26 -10.83 -7.77
N SER A 62 8.13 -11.53 -6.66
CA SER A 62 7.02 -11.43 -5.71
C SER A 62 7.16 -10.23 -4.76
N TYR A 63 6.13 -9.97 -3.96
CA TYR A 63 6.13 -8.87 -3.00
C TYR A 63 7.22 -9.05 -1.92
N GLU A 64 7.42 -10.28 -1.45
CA GLU A 64 8.42 -10.67 -0.46
C GLU A 64 9.86 -10.52 -0.96
N GLU A 65 10.03 -10.36 -2.28
CA GLU A 65 11.30 -10.11 -2.95
C GLU A 65 11.54 -8.63 -3.22
N LYS A 66 10.72 -7.71 -2.66
CA LYS A 66 10.94 -6.27 -2.76
C LYS A 66 12.40 -5.95 -2.37
N PRO A 67 13.20 -5.35 -3.26
CA PRO A 67 14.56 -4.93 -2.94
C PRO A 67 14.57 -3.93 -1.78
N ALA A 68 15.66 -3.93 -1.00
CA ALA A 68 15.87 -2.86 -0.03
C ALA A 68 16.02 -1.52 -0.78
N ALA A 69 15.53 -0.44 -0.18
CA ALA A 69 15.49 0.88 -0.83
C ALA A 69 16.89 1.41 -1.22
N ASP A 70 17.94 0.98 -0.53
CA ASP A 70 19.33 1.31 -0.82
C ASP A 70 19.99 0.40 -1.88
N ASP A 71 19.37 -0.73 -2.20
CA ASP A 71 19.93 -1.76 -3.09
C ASP A 71 19.45 -1.63 -4.55
N ALA A 72 18.27 -1.05 -4.79
CA ALA A 72 17.74 -0.81 -6.14
C ALA A 72 16.74 0.35 -6.17
N ASP A 73 16.83 1.20 -7.20
CA ASP A 73 15.76 2.15 -7.50
C ASP A 73 14.58 1.39 -8.14
N THR A 74 13.51 1.20 -7.37
CA THR A 74 12.27 0.57 -7.82
C THR A 74 11.21 1.60 -8.23
N THR A 75 11.55 2.90 -8.18
CA THR A 75 10.61 3.98 -8.47
C THR A 75 10.23 3.97 -9.95
N VAL A 76 8.94 3.85 -10.24
CA VAL A 76 8.39 4.01 -11.59
C VAL A 76 7.96 5.46 -11.80
N TRP A 77 7.31 6.05 -10.81
CA TRP A 77 7.15 7.49 -10.75
C TRP A 77 6.84 7.90 -9.32
N GLU A 78 7.18 9.14 -9.00
CA GLU A 78 6.86 9.74 -7.71
C GLU A 78 6.42 11.19 -7.89
N THR A 79 5.85 11.76 -6.85
CA THR A 79 5.40 13.14 -6.84
C THR A 79 5.83 13.82 -5.55
N ASP A 80 6.04 15.13 -5.66
CA ASP A 80 6.20 16.01 -4.50
C ASP A 80 4.97 16.90 -4.37
N GLY A 81 4.40 16.96 -3.16
CA GLY A 81 3.26 17.81 -2.89
C GLY A 81 2.27 17.20 -1.91
N VAL A 82 1.17 17.92 -1.75
CA VAL A 82 0.05 17.57 -0.90
C VAL A 82 -1.24 17.80 -1.68
N TRP A 83 -2.12 16.82 -1.64
CA TRP A 83 -3.39 16.82 -2.34
C TRP A 83 -4.51 16.39 -1.39
N SER A 84 -5.75 16.51 -1.85
CA SER A 84 -6.94 16.15 -1.08
C SER A 84 -8.06 15.66 -1.99
N GLY A 85 -9.00 14.95 -1.38
CA GLY A 85 -10.19 14.42 -2.03
C GLY A 85 -9.92 13.19 -2.90
N ASP A 86 -11.01 12.52 -3.26
CA ASP A 86 -10.96 11.32 -4.06
C ASP A 86 -10.45 11.60 -5.48
N VAL A 87 -9.64 10.68 -6.01
CA VAL A 87 -9.17 10.78 -7.38
C VAL A 87 -9.04 9.41 -8.03
N GLY A 88 -9.24 9.36 -9.35
CA GLY A 88 -8.99 8.18 -10.17
C GLY A 88 -8.26 8.54 -11.46
N PHE A 89 -7.11 7.93 -11.73
CA PHE A 89 -6.25 8.30 -12.86
C PHE A 89 -5.52 7.07 -13.45
N PRO A 90 -5.08 7.11 -14.73
CA PRO A 90 -4.30 6.01 -15.30
C PRO A 90 -2.99 5.81 -14.53
N LEU A 91 -2.67 4.57 -14.18
CA LEU A 91 -1.55 4.19 -13.30
C LEU A 91 -0.21 4.83 -13.71
N PHE A 92 0.09 4.89 -15.00
CA PHE A 92 1.34 5.45 -15.54
C PHE A 92 1.16 6.86 -16.15
N SER A 93 0.07 7.55 -15.81
CA SER A 93 -0.18 8.93 -16.22
C SER A 93 -0.89 9.68 -15.09
N PRO A 94 -0.19 9.97 -13.99
CA PRO A 94 -0.74 10.72 -12.88
C PRO A 94 -1.22 12.11 -13.31
N PRO A 95 -2.12 12.75 -12.53
CA PRO A 95 -2.62 14.08 -12.86
C PRO A 95 -1.50 15.07 -13.12
N ALA A 96 -1.56 15.80 -14.24
CA ALA A 96 -0.48 16.70 -14.67
C ALA A 96 -0.10 17.77 -13.63
N ALA A 97 -1.07 18.18 -12.80
CA ALA A 97 -0.85 19.13 -11.71
C ALA A 97 0.11 18.60 -10.64
N TRP A 98 0.25 17.28 -10.50
CA TRP A 98 1.14 16.64 -9.53
C TRP A 98 2.60 16.68 -9.98
N LYS A 99 2.87 17.01 -11.24
CA LYS A 99 4.22 17.14 -11.81
C LYS A 99 5.12 15.93 -11.50
N ALA A 100 4.58 14.73 -11.68
CA ALA A 100 5.27 13.50 -11.35
C ALA A 100 6.61 13.36 -12.09
N GLU A 101 7.61 12.88 -11.37
CA GLU A 101 8.89 12.47 -11.92
C GLU A 101 8.81 11.00 -12.29
N ALA A 102 8.73 10.71 -13.60
CA ALA A 102 8.70 9.34 -14.11
C ALA A 102 10.12 8.80 -14.35
N ARG A 103 10.33 7.54 -13.98
CA ARG A 103 11.59 6.78 -14.12
C ARG A 103 11.30 5.37 -14.63
N GLY A 104 12.26 4.77 -15.32
CA GLY A 104 12.08 3.39 -15.84
C GLY A 104 10.92 3.22 -16.83
N GLU A 105 10.39 2.00 -16.90
CA GLU A 105 9.33 1.61 -17.86
C GLU A 105 7.94 2.04 -17.36
N GLN A 106 7.21 2.80 -18.18
CA GLN A 106 5.86 3.32 -17.87
C GLN A 106 4.76 2.38 -18.37
N ARG A 107 4.88 1.09 -18.05
CA ARG A 107 3.92 0.04 -18.40
C ARG A 107 4.09 -1.18 -17.50
N LEU A 108 3.05 -2.01 -17.42
CA LEU A 108 3.14 -3.29 -16.73
C LEU A 108 4.09 -4.23 -17.46
N LEU A 109 5.01 -4.82 -16.70
CA LEU A 109 5.95 -5.85 -17.14
C LEU A 109 5.52 -7.21 -16.60
N PRO A 110 5.55 -8.28 -17.42
CA PRO A 110 5.32 -9.63 -16.93
C PRO A 110 6.29 -10.01 -15.82
N GLY A 111 5.80 -10.72 -14.81
CA GLY A 111 6.63 -11.19 -13.68
C GLY A 111 7.13 -10.08 -12.75
N HIS A 112 6.55 -8.88 -12.83
CA HIS A 112 6.81 -7.79 -11.89
C HIS A 112 5.65 -7.62 -10.91
N THR A 113 6.00 -7.22 -9.70
CA THR A 113 5.09 -6.71 -8.67
C THR A 113 5.18 -5.19 -8.67
N TYR A 114 4.05 -4.54 -8.44
CA TYR A 114 3.93 -3.09 -8.33
C TYR A 114 3.23 -2.74 -7.02
N ALA A 115 3.59 -1.59 -6.45
CA ALA A 115 2.88 -0.99 -5.33
C ALA A 115 2.56 0.47 -5.69
N PHE A 116 1.30 0.87 -5.47
CA PHE A 116 0.94 2.29 -5.40
C PHE A 116 0.77 2.67 -3.94
N VAL A 117 1.41 3.76 -3.53
CA VAL A 117 1.42 4.23 -2.13
C VAL A 117 1.13 5.73 -2.09
N PHE A 118 0.41 6.17 -1.06
CA PHE A 118 0.37 7.58 -0.65
C PHE A 118 0.41 7.69 0.88
N TYR A 119 0.91 8.81 1.37
CA TYR A 119 1.20 9.03 2.79
C TYR A 119 0.22 10.02 3.42
N GLY A 120 0.01 9.91 4.73
CA GLY A 120 -0.75 10.89 5.48
C GLY A 120 0.04 12.20 5.57
N HIS A 121 -0.63 13.35 5.62
CA HIS A 121 0.11 14.63 5.64
C HIS A 121 0.96 14.83 6.90
N THR A 122 0.49 14.35 8.05
CA THR A 122 1.15 14.58 9.35
C THR A 122 1.87 13.36 9.90
N ASP A 123 1.81 12.23 9.19
CA ASP A 123 2.41 10.98 9.61
C ASP A 123 3.33 10.47 8.49
N ASP A 124 4.51 9.99 8.86
CA ASP A 124 5.46 9.40 7.91
C ASP A 124 5.01 8.00 7.46
N GLN A 125 3.82 7.56 7.88
CA GLN A 125 3.23 6.28 7.56
C GLN A 125 2.32 6.36 6.32
N ALA A 126 2.32 5.28 5.54
CA ALA A 126 1.42 5.16 4.41
C ALA A 126 -0.04 5.22 4.89
N ASN A 127 -0.82 6.08 4.25
CA ASN A 127 -2.26 6.21 4.53
C ASN A 127 -3.05 5.25 3.66
N GLY A 128 -2.55 4.94 2.46
CA GLY A 128 -3.08 3.86 1.64
C GLY A 128 -2.02 3.26 0.73
N GLU A 129 -2.07 1.94 0.59
CA GLU A 129 -1.23 1.20 -0.35
C GLU A 129 -2.07 0.11 -1.03
N VAL A 130 -1.74 -0.17 -2.30
CA VAL A 130 -2.22 -1.35 -3.02
C VAL A 130 -1.07 -1.97 -3.78
N SER A 131 -0.82 -3.25 -3.49
CA SER A 131 0.16 -4.07 -4.18
C SER A 131 -0.53 -5.02 -5.16
N PHE A 132 0.04 -5.19 -6.36
CA PHE A 132 -0.60 -5.95 -7.44
C PHE A 132 0.39 -6.42 -8.50
N THR A 133 0.00 -7.43 -9.28
CA THR A 133 0.70 -7.86 -10.49
C THR A 133 -0.15 -7.65 -11.72
N ALA A 134 0.47 -7.74 -12.91
CA ALA A 134 -0.28 -7.76 -14.17
C ALA A 134 -1.25 -8.96 -14.26
N ALA A 135 -0.95 -10.07 -13.57
CA ALA A 135 -1.83 -11.23 -13.53
C ALA A 135 -3.08 -10.99 -12.68
N ASP A 136 -2.96 -10.24 -11.58
CA ASP A 136 -4.09 -9.85 -10.73
C ASP A 136 -5.04 -8.95 -11.48
N LEU A 137 -4.52 -7.92 -12.16
CA LEU A 137 -5.33 -7.02 -12.98
C LEU A 137 -5.97 -7.73 -14.19
N GLY A 138 -5.32 -8.78 -14.72
CA GLY A 138 -5.87 -9.61 -15.79
C GLY A 138 -7.07 -10.46 -15.38
N ARG A 139 -7.39 -10.53 -14.08
CA ARG A 139 -8.56 -11.24 -13.54
C ARG A 139 -9.78 -10.31 -13.36
N LEU A 140 -9.60 -9.00 -13.47
CA LEU A 140 -10.66 -8.03 -13.23
C LEU A 140 -11.66 -7.99 -14.38
N GLU A 141 -12.93 -8.06 -14.04
CA GLU A 141 -14.05 -7.74 -14.92
C GLU A 141 -14.42 -6.25 -14.84
N ARG A 142 -15.31 -5.81 -15.73
CA ARG A 142 -15.77 -4.41 -15.75
C ARG A 142 -16.53 -4.09 -14.46
N GLY A 143 -16.09 -3.06 -13.76
CA GLY A 143 -16.69 -2.63 -12.50
C GLY A 143 -16.07 -3.30 -11.27
N GLU A 144 -15.06 -4.15 -11.46
CA GLU A 144 -14.25 -4.71 -10.39
C GLU A 144 -12.96 -3.92 -10.20
N VAL A 145 -12.43 -4.02 -8.99
CA VAL A 145 -11.15 -3.45 -8.58
C VAL A 145 -10.34 -4.51 -7.85
N TRP A 146 -9.02 -4.33 -7.88
CA TRP A 146 -8.07 -5.01 -7.02
C TRP A 146 -7.75 -4.09 -5.84
N ALA A 147 -8.07 -4.53 -4.64
CA ALA A 147 -7.77 -3.86 -3.38
C ALA A 147 -7.71 -4.93 -2.28
N ASP A 148 -6.98 -4.66 -1.20
CA ASP A 148 -6.93 -5.59 -0.04
C ASP A 148 -6.62 -7.05 -0.46
N ASP A 149 -5.65 -7.19 -1.38
CA ASP A 149 -5.20 -8.46 -1.97
C ASP A 149 -6.30 -9.34 -2.59
N ARG A 150 -7.41 -8.73 -3.03
CA ARG A 150 -8.53 -9.45 -3.64
C ARG A 150 -9.23 -8.65 -4.73
N VAL A 151 -9.95 -9.39 -5.57
CA VAL A 151 -10.93 -8.82 -6.50
C VAL A 151 -12.20 -8.49 -5.72
N MET A 152 -12.72 -7.29 -5.89
CA MET A 152 -14.00 -6.87 -5.33
C MET A 152 -14.74 -5.90 -6.26
N GLY A 153 -16.03 -5.70 -6.03
CA GLY A 153 -16.78 -4.68 -6.77
C GLY A 153 -16.32 -3.27 -6.41
N ALA A 154 -16.43 -2.32 -7.34
CA ALA A 154 -16.08 -0.92 -7.05
C ALA A 154 -16.86 -0.36 -5.86
N ASP A 155 -18.18 -0.62 -5.77
CA ASP A 155 -18.99 -0.17 -4.63
C ASP A 155 -18.56 -0.83 -3.31
N GLU A 156 -18.10 -2.09 -3.33
CA GLU A 156 -17.56 -2.76 -2.13
C GLU A 156 -16.26 -2.09 -1.67
N PHE A 157 -15.41 -1.66 -2.60
CA PHE A 157 -14.22 -0.88 -2.27
C PHE A 157 -14.56 0.48 -1.65
N GLU A 158 -15.56 1.18 -2.16
CA GLU A 158 -16.00 2.46 -1.55
C GLU A 158 -16.47 2.23 -0.10
N GLU A 159 -17.28 1.21 0.15
CA GLU A 159 -17.72 0.85 1.51
C GLU A 159 -16.55 0.45 2.43
N LEU A 160 -15.57 -0.29 1.89
CA LEU A 160 -14.37 -0.70 2.62
C LEU A 160 -13.50 0.50 2.99
N ALA A 161 -13.29 1.43 2.07
CA ALA A 161 -12.50 2.64 2.30
C ALA A 161 -13.18 3.57 3.30
N GLU A 162 -14.49 3.81 3.17
CA GLU A 162 -15.26 4.60 4.15
C GLU A 162 -15.23 3.98 5.55
N GLY A 163 -15.30 2.64 5.63
CA GLY A 163 -15.27 1.91 6.90
C GLY A 163 -13.92 1.91 7.62
N ALA A 164 -12.84 2.30 6.94
CA ALA A 164 -11.47 2.27 7.47
C ALA A 164 -11.07 3.54 8.25
N CYS A 165 -11.90 4.60 8.26
CA CYS A 165 -11.54 5.96 8.68
C CYS A 165 -11.81 6.38 10.15
#